data_AF-A0A5N0E188-F1
#
_entry.id   AF-A0A5N0E188-F1
#
_cell.length_a   1.000
_cell.length_b   1.000
_cell.length_c   1.000
_cell.angle_alpha   90.00
_cell.angle_beta   90.00
_cell.angle_gamma   90.00
#
_symmetry.space_group_name_H-M   'P 1'
#
loop_
_entity.id
_entity.type
_entity.pdbx_description
1 polymer ?
#
loop_
_entity_poly.entity_id
_entity_poly.type
_entity_poly.pdbx_seq_one_letter_code
_entity_poly.pdbx_strand_id
1 'polypeptide(L)'
;MSTRISKKHRQTALAAFTITLTGFAVVVALISAGGSTEAGQSKPGPPLGHPPTSRTLSSATGSTERSISTHGAPTTTSSTSTPPSSTTDAVAVAVGVGDCVALDADAVEKATCGTGDAAYRVVGQAPENDQCPSDADRSSTTDHGALCLDIDWVVGGCMDVRSEPKHTTCSTGAVRVLDVKVGTTDVNSCPTGDRGFVYDQRRFVVCVNQL
;
A
#
# COMPACT_ATOMS: atom_id res chain seq x y z
N MET A 1 46.90 4.90 44.32
CA MET A 1 45.73 4.02 44.15
C MET A 1 45.02 4.46 42.88
N SER A 2 45.50 4.12 41.68
CA SER A 2 45.36 2.84 40.96
C SER A 2 43.93 2.31 40.94
N THR A 3 43.22 2.47 39.82
CA THR A 3 42.64 1.32 39.09
C THR A 3 42.44 1.71 37.61
N ARG A 4 43.22 1.09 36.72
CA ARG A 4 42.94 1.02 35.27
C ARG A 4 42.03 -0.18 35.05
N ILE A 5 40.97 -0.06 34.26
CA ILE A 5 40.27 -1.22 33.71
C ILE A 5 40.23 -1.10 32.18
N SER A 6 41.02 -1.98 31.57
CA SER A 6 41.10 -2.32 30.17
C SER A 6 39.92 -3.21 29.77
N LYS A 7 39.28 -2.96 28.62
CA LYS A 7 38.45 -3.96 27.95
C LYS A 7 38.63 -3.90 26.43
N LYS A 8 39.63 -4.67 26.00
CA LYS A 8 39.67 -5.62 24.88
C LYS A 8 38.96 -5.22 23.58
N HIS A 9 39.79 -4.84 22.60
CA HIS A 9 39.55 -5.08 21.18
C HIS A 9 39.17 -6.54 20.92
N ARG A 10 38.08 -6.76 20.19
CA ARG A 10 37.85 -8.01 19.44
C ARG A 10 37.87 -7.67 17.97
N GLN A 11 39.03 -7.89 17.36
CA GLN A 11 39.16 -8.07 15.91
C GLN A 11 38.51 -9.41 15.58
N THR A 12 37.46 -9.40 14.77
CA THR A 12 36.92 -10.61 14.12
C THR A 12 37.30 -10.59 12.65
N ALA A 13 37.88 -11.72 12.24
CA ALA A 13 38.63 -11.92 11.02
C ALA A 13 37.80 -11.81 9.74
N LEU A 14 38.45 -11.27 8.71
CA LEU A 14 38.05 -11.29 7.31
C LEU A 14 37.95 -12.75 6.81
N ALA A 15 36.76 -13.19 6.43
CA ALA A 15 36.57 -14.38 5.61
C ALA A 15 36.49 -13.93 4.14
N ALA A 16 37.61 -14.08 3.42
CA ALA A 16 37.65 -13.90 1.97
C ALA A 16 36.96 -15.09 1.29
N PHE A 17 35.75 -14.89 0.78
CA PHE A 17 35.08 -15.84 -0.10
C PHE A 17 35.62 -15.67 -1.52
N THR A 18 36.43 -16.63 -1.97
CA THR A 18 36.80 -16.79 -3.38
C THR A 18 35.62 -17.37 -4.14
N ILE A 19 34.95 -16.54 -4.95
CA ILE A 19 33.91 -16.98 -5.89
C ILE A 19 34.61 -17.47 -7.17
N THR A 20 34.56 -18.78 -7.40
CA THR A 20 34.93 -19.39 -8.68
C THR A 20 33.84 -19.11 -9.71
N LEU A 21 34.12 -18.27 -10.70
CA LEU A 21 33.26 -18.09 -11.88
C LEU A 21 33.38 -19.34 -12.78
N THR A 22 32.41 -20.25 -12.70
CA THR A 22 32.15 -21.23 -13.77
C THR A 22 31.15 -20.64 -14.76
N GLY A 23 31.54 -20.66 -16.04
CA GLY A 23 30.98 -19.85 -17.12
C GLY A 23 29.52 -20.09 -17.45
N PHE A 24 28.84 -18.98 -17.77
CA PHE A 24 27.56 -18.99 -18.47
C PHE A 24 27.80 -19.08 -19.98
N ALA A 25 27.31 -20.16 -20.59
CA ALA A 25 27.19 -20.27 -22.04
C ALA A 25 26.05 -19.35 -22.50
N VAL A 26 26.39 -18.36 -23.34
CA VAL A 26 25.43 -17.49 -24.02
C VAL A 26 24.78 -18.28 -25.15
N VAL A 27 23.49 -18.58 -25.03
CA VAL A 27 22.68 -19.07 -26.15
C VAL A 27 21.93 -17.88 -26.75
N VAL A 28 22.44 -17.39 -27.87
CA VAL A 28 21.77 -16.40 -28.73
C VAL A 28 20.71 -17.13 -29.56
N ALA A 29 19.44 -16.93 -29.26
CA ALA A 29 18.34 -17.36 -30.13
C ALA A 29 17.91 -16.19 -31.02
N LEU A 30 18.33 -16.24 -32.29
CA LEU A 30 17.80 -15.44 -33.38
C LEU A 30 16.41 -15.98 -33.77
N ILE A 31 15.35 -15.18 -33.61
CA ILE A 31 14.05 -15.47 -34.24
C ILE A 31 13.62 -14.26 -35.07
N SER A 32 13.94 -14.40 -36.34
CA SER A 32 13.21 -14.02 -37.56
C SER A 32 12.11 -12.96 -37.50
N ALA A 33 12.31 -11.96 -38.35
CA ALA A 33 11.32 -11.05 -38.89
C ALA A 33 10.08 -11.77 -39.46
N GLY A 34 8.91 -11.21 -39.16
CA GLY A 34 7.64 -11.49 -39.82
C GLY A 34 6.84 -10.20 -39.86
N GLY A 35 6.88 -9.52 -41.00
CA GLY A 35 6.07 -8.34 -41.26
C GLY A 35 4.61 -8.71 -41.52
N SER A 36 3.71 -7.78 -41.20
CA SER A 36 2.50 -7.53 -41.98
C SER A 36 2.00 -6.13 -41.64
N THR A 37 2.20 -5.24 -42.61
CA THR A 37 1.49 -3.98 -42.75
C THR A 37 0.01 -4.25 -43.04
N GLU A 38 -0.88 -3.76 -42.19
CA GLU A 38 -2.26 -3.46 -42.61
C GLU A 38 -2.58 -2.00 -42.26
N ALA A 39 -2.56 -1.17 -43.29
CA ALA A 39 -3.07 0.18 -43.28
C ALA A 39 -4.59 0.11 -43.51
N GLY A 40 -5.36 0.23 -42.44
CA GLY A 40 -6.82 0.41 -42.49
C GLY A 40 -7.19 1.88 -42.33
N GLN A 41 -7.11 2.64 -43.41
CA GLN A 41 -7.59 4.01 -43.49
C GLN A 41 -9.06 4.02 -43.89
N SER A 42 -9.95 4.58 -43.05
CA SER A 42 -11.18 5.19 -43.52
C SER A 42 -11.70 6.28 -42.59
N LYS A 43 -12.22 7.31 -43.26
CA LYS A 43 -12.36 8.72 -42.94
C LYS A 43 -13.75 9.02 -42.32
N PRO A 44 -13.94 10.15 -41.61
CA PRO A 44 -15.19 10.46 -40.91
C PRO A 44 -16.23 11.12 -41.82
N GLY A 45 -17.50 11.05 -41.41
CA GLY A 45 -18.59 11.83 -41.99
C GLY A 45 -19.71 12.07 -40.96
N PRO A 46 -20.06 13.33 -40.65
CA PRO A 46 -21.27 13.69 -39.93
C PRO A 46 -22.40 14.05 -40.90
N PRO A 47 -23.66 13.95 -40.47
CA PRO A 47 -24.68 14.87 -40.97
C PRO A 47 -25.42 15.59 -39.83
N LEU A 48 -25.19 16.91 -39.82
CA LEU A 48 -26.15 18.02 -39.71
C LEU A 48 -27.58 17.71 -39.22
N GLY A 49 -27.89 18.25 -38.03
CA GLY A 49 -28.96 19.25 -37.78
C GLY A 49 -30.43 18.90 -38.03
N HIS A 50 -31.29 19.16 -37.03
CA HIS A 50 -32.65 19.72 -37.14
C HIS A 50 -33.17 20.14 -35.73
N PRO A 51 -34.21 21.00 -35.63
CA PRO A 51 -34.31 22.18 -34.74
C PRO A 51 -35.12 21.96 -33.43
N PRO A 52 -35.26 22.97 -32.53
CA PRO A 52 -35.92 22.80 -31.24
C PRO A 52 -37.45 22.87 -31.37
N THR A 53 -38.15 22.00 -30.66
CA THR A 53 -39.60 22.14 -30.46
C THR A 53 -39.87 22.46 -29.00
N SER A 54 -40.37 23.66 -28.74
CA SER A 54 -40.92 24.08 -27.45
C SER A 54 -42.42 23.78 -27.39
N ARG A 55 -42.94 23.75 -26.14
CA ARG A 55 -44.35 23.67 -25.69
C ARG A 55 -44.87 22.21 -25.59
N THR A 56 -45.56 21.79 -24.55
CA THR A 56 -46.64 22.44 -23.80
C THR A 56 -46.83 21.79 -22.42
N LEU A 57 -47.25 22.60 -21.42
CA LEU A 57 -47.71 22.19 -20.09
C LEU A 57 -49.00 21.35 -20.11
N SER A 58 -49.12 20.38 -19.19
CA SER A 58 -50.31 20.06 -18.36
C SER A 58 -49.91 18.90 -17.43
N SER A 59 -49.78 19.05 -16.10
CA SER A 59 -50.80 19.19 -15.05
C SER A 59 -51.86 18.07 -15.02
N ALA A 60 -51.70 17.13 -14.09
CA ALA A 60 -52.71 16.59 -13.16
C ALA A 60 -52.11 15.36 -12.44
N THR A 61 -51.80 15.44 -11.14
CA THR A 61 -52.65 15.02 -10.00
C THR A 61 -52.82 13.49 -9.91
N GLY A 62 -52.27 12.87 -8.87
CA GLY A 62 -52.54 11.47 -8.55
C GLY A 62 -51.69 10.92 -7.42
N SER A 63 -52.23 10.99 -6.21
CA SER A 63 -51.69 10.53 -4.93
C SER A 63 -51.31 9.03 -4.93
N THR A 64 -50.16 8.66 -4.36
CA THR A 64 -50.05 7.44 -3.54
C THR A 64 -48.94 7.61 -2.49
N GLU A 65 -49.42 7.78 -1.26
CA GLU A 65 -48.72 7.70 0.02
C GLU A 65 -48.38 6.23 0.37
N ARG A 66 -47.35 6.05 1.22
CA ARG A 66 -46.84 4.80 1.87
C ARG A 66 -46.00 3.87 0.98
N SER A 67 -44.86 3.35 1.43
CA SER A 67 -44.52 2.92 2.79
C SER A 67 -43.04 3.13 3.12
N ILE A 68 -42.82 3.54 4.37
CA ILE A 68 -41.57 3.48 5.11
C ILE A 68 -41.24 2.00 5.29
N SER A 69 -40.18 1.51 4.63
CA SER A 69 -39.62 0.19 4.92
C SER A 69 -38.51 0.34 5.94
N THR A 70 -38.91 0.25 7.20
CA THR A 70 -38.04 -0.01 8.35
C THR A 70 -37.55 -1.45 8.21
N HIS A 71 -36.30 -1.66 7.84
CA HIS A 71 -35.66 -2.97 7.92
C HIS A 71 -34.27 -2.84 8.56
N GLY A 72 -34.17 -3.41 9.75
CA GLY A 72 -32.95 -3.99 10.30
C GLY A 72 -31.90 -3.00 10.75
N ALA A 73 -32.04 -2.49 11.98
CA ALA A 73 -30.88 -2.15 12.79
C ALA A 73 -29.92 -3.35 12.79
N PRO A 74 -28.63 -3.21 12.44
CA PRO A 74 -27.68 -4.25 12.75
C PRO A 74 -27.54 -4.30 14.27
N THR A 75 -27.91 -5.45 14.83
CA THR A 75 -27.68 -5.82 16.21
C THR A 75 -26.21 -5.61 16.53
N THR A 76 -25.92 -4.60 17.34
CA THR A 76 -24.64 -4.45 18.02
C THR A 76 -24.50 -5.60 18.99
N THR A 77 -23.89 -6.70 18.54
CA THR A 77 -23.43 -7.77 19.43
C THR A 77 -22.23 -7.22 20.18
N SER A 78 -22.49 -6.54 21.29
CA SER A 78 -21.48 -6.20 22.28
C SER A 78 -20.95 -7.50 22.87
N SER A 79 -19.87 -8.01 22.27
CA SER A 79 -19.06 -9.07 22.87
C SER A 79 -18.50 -8.53 24.18
N THR A 80 -19.07 -8.96 25.30
CA THR A 80 -18.54 -8.76 26.63
C THR A 80 -17.20 -9.47 26.74
N SER A 81 -16.11 -8.72 26.60
CA SER A 81 -14.76 -9.20 26.89
C SER A 81 -14.56 -9.21 28.40
N THR A 82 -14.61 -10.40 29.00
CA THR A 82 -14.15 -10.65 30.38
C THR A 82 -12.67 -10.25 30.49
N PRO A 83 -12.25 -9.43 31.47
CA PRO A 83 -10.84 -9.11 31.65
C PRO A 83 -10.11 -10.32 32.27
N PRO A 84 -9.03 -10.85 31.68
CA PRO A 84 -8.14 -11.73 32.41
C PRO A 84 -7.35 -10.93 33.45
N SER A 85 -7.33 -11.47 34.66
CA SER A 85 -6.55 -11.00 35.79
C SER A 85 -5.08 -10.79 35.46
N SER A 86 -4.52 -9.80 36.14
CA SER A 86 -3.10 -9.46 36.24
C SER A 86 -2.19 -10.66 36.41
N THR A 87 -1.43 -10.96 35.36
CA THR A 87 -0.09 -11.55 35.45
C THR A 87 0.83 -10.63 34.67
N THR A 88 1.83 -10.05 35.33
CA THR A 88 2.89 -9.26 34.71
C THR A 88 3.82 -10.23 33.95
N ASP A 89 3.33 -10.77 32.85
CA ASP A 89 4.14 -11.17 31.71
C ASP A 89 4.04 -10.03 30.69
N ALA A 90 5.13 -9.72 30.01
CA ALA A 90 5.10 -8.75 28.92
C ALA A 90 4.01 -9.20 27.93
N VAL A 91 2.88 -8.50 27.93
CA VAL A 91 1.81 -8.75 26.98
C VAL A 91 2.40 -8.41 25.62
N ALA A 92 2.81 -9.44 24.87
CA ALA A 92 3.08 -9.30 23.46
C ALA A 92 1.80 -8.72 22.84
N VAL A 93 1.86 -7.45 22.47
CA VAL A 93 0.70 -6.76 21.89
C VAL A 93 0.41 -7.44 20.57
N ALA A 94 -0.72 -8.15 20.48
CA ALA A 94 -1.10 -8.87 19.28
C ALA A 94 -1.33 -7.89 18.12
N VAL A 95 -0.43 -7.89 17.14
CA VAL A 95 -0.51 -7.11 15.90
C VAL A 95 -1.40 -7.82 14.89
N GLY A 96 -2.43 -7.13 14.39
CA GLY A 96 -3.41 -7.63 13.43
C GLY A 96 -3.45 -6.82 12.14
N VAL A 97 -4.19 -7.33 11.14
CA VAL A 97 -4.44 -6.60 9.90
C VAL A 97 -5.16 -5.28 10.19
N GLY A 98 -4.67 -4.20 9.59
CA GLY A 98 -5.14 -2.84 9.80
C GLY A 98 -4.40 -2.06 10.89
N ASP A 99 -3.65 -2.74 11.76
CA ASP A 99 -2.79 -2.05 12.74
C ASP A 99 -1.60 -1.40 12.03
N CYS A 100 -1.22 -0.22 12.51
CA CYS A 100 0.05 0.39 12.13
C CYS A 100 1.15 -0.04 13.10
N VAL A 101 2.36 -0.15 12.57
CA VAL A 101 3.50 -0.69 13.31
C VAL A 101 4.76 0.13 13.12
N ALA A 102 5.54 0.21 14.19
CA ALA A 102 6.95 0.54 14.15
C ALA A 102 7.74 -0.76 13.99
N LEU A 103 8.74 -0.74 13.12
CA LEU A 103 9.67 -1.85 12.95
C LEU A 103 11.03 -1.42 13.49
N ASP A 104 11.55 -2.18 14.44
CA ASP A 104 12.95 -2.10 14.85
C ASP A 104 13.71 -3.34 14.36
N ALA A 105 14.95 -3.50 14.80
CA ALA A 105 15.81 -4.58 14.32
C ALA A 105 15.29 -5.97 14.73
N ASP A 106 14.62 -6.05 15.87
CA ASP A 106 14.28 -7.33 16.53
C ASP A 106 12.81 -7.42 16.93
N ALA A 107 12.03 -6.34 16.81
CA ALA A 107 10.63 -6.31 17.21
C ALA A 107 9.71 -5.53 16.25
N VAL A 108 8.42 -5.81 16.43
CA VAL A 108 7.30 -5.15 15.78
C VAL A 108 6.40 -4.62 16.89
N GLU A 109 6.27 -3.31 16.96
CA GLU A 109 5.45 -2.66 17.98
C GLU A 109 4.24 -1.98 17.33
N LYS A 110 3.07 -2.04 17.97
CA LYS A 110 1.92 -1.25 17.51
C LYS A 110 2.23 0.23 17.64
N ALA A 111 1.90 0.98 16.60
CA ALA A 111 2.02 2.42 16.54
C ALA A 111 0.68 3.04 16.10
N THR A 112 0.59 4.37 16.23
CA THR A 112 -0.57 5.11 15.73
C THR A 112 -0.34 5.46 14.26
N CYS A 113 -1.27 5.11 13.37
CA CYS A 113 -1.16 5.46 11.95
C CYS A 113 -1.02 6.98 11.75
N GLY A 114 -0.23 7.38 10.76
CA GLY A 114 0.02 8.76 10.38
C GLY A 114 1.01 9.51 11.27
N THR A 115 1.59 8.86 12.28
CA THR A 115 2.62 9.46 13.13
C THR A 115 4.01 9.11 12.64
N GLY A 116 5.02 9.88 13.07
CA GLY A 116 6.43 9.63 12.73
C GLY A 116 6.94 8.23 13.11
N ASP A 117 6.28 7.58 14.06
CA ASP A 117 6.67 6.27 14.60
C ASP A 117 6.10 5.10 13.78
N ALA A 118 4.99 5.30 13.06
CA ALA A 118 4.34 4.29 12.23
C ALA A 118 4.75 4.40 10.76
N ALA A 119 5.75 3.63 10.34
CA ALA A 119 6.14 3.59 8.92
C ALA A 119 5.20 2.72 8.06
N TYR A 120 4.61 1.69 8.67
CA TYR A 120 3.85 0.67 7.97
C TYR A 120 2.50 0.37 8.61
N ARG A 121 1.62 -0.21 7.79
CA ARG A 121 0.34 -0.82 8.17
C ARG A 121 0.34 -2.29 7.78
N VAL A 122 -0.15 -3.14 8.67
CA VAL A 122 -0.32 -4.56 8.38
C VAL A 122 -1.48 -4.76 7.42
N VAL A 123 -1.22 -5.37 6.28
CA VAL A 123 -2.21 -5.63 5.23
C VAL A 123 -2.57 -7.10 5.11
N GLY A 124 -1.77 -7.98 5.72
CA GLY A 124 -2.01 -9.41 5.72
C GLY A 124 -1.11 -10.12 6.71
N GLN A 125 -1.42 -11.40 6.92
CA GLN A 125 -0.58 -12.34 7.64
C GLN A 125 -0.43 -13.59 6.79
N ALA A 126 0.73 -14.22 6.86
CA ALA A 126 1.02 -15.45 6.14
C ALA A 126 1.88 -16.38 7.01
N PRO A 127 1.90 -17.69 6.75
CA PRO A 127 2.83 -18.60 7.41
C PRO A 127 4.31 -18.20 7.21
N GLU A 128 4.68 -17.83 5.98
CA GLU A 128 6.06 -17.48 5.58
C GLU A 128 6.09 -16.16 4.79
N ASN A 129 7.26 -15.48 4.78
CA ASN A 129 7.40 -14.14 4.17
C ASN A 129 7.16 -14.13 2.65
N ASP A 130 7.49 -15.22 1.96
CA ASP A 130 7.35 -15.37 0.51
C ASP A 130 5.89 -15.60 0.08
N GLN A 131 4.99 -15.80 1.04
CA GLN A 131 3.56 -15.92 0.81
C GLN A 131 2.83 -14.57 0.94
N CYS A 132 3.53 -13.49 1.27
CA CYS A 132 2.99 -12.14 1.15
C CYS A 132 2.77 -11.76 -0.33
N PRO A 133 1.76 -10.91 -0.64
CA PRO A 133 1.61 -10.34 -1.97
C PRO A 133 2.93 -9.75 -2.45
N SER A 134 3.29 -9.95 -3.73
CA SER A 134 4.58 -9.47 -4.24
C SER A 134 4.66 -7.95 -4.32
N ASP A 135 3.52 -7.26 -4.22
CA ASP A 135 3.41 -5.81 -4.16
C ASP A 135 3.35 -5.28 -2.72
N ALA A 136 3.52 -6.12 -1.69
CA ALA A 136 3.72 -5.63 -0.33
C ALA A 136 5.07 -4.90 -0.24
N ASP A 137 5.10 -3.76 0.46
CA ASP A 137 6.31 -2.94 0.58
C ASP A 137 7.38 -3.64 1.45
N ARG A 138 6.94 -4.43 2.42
CA ARG A 138 7.81 -5.20 3.31
C ARG A 138 7.10 -6.43 3.86
N SER A 139 7.87 -7.45 4.23
CA SER A 139 7.43 -8.54 5.09
C SER A 139 8.30 -8.62 6.34
N SER A 140 7.73 -9.11 7.44
CA SER A 140 8.44 -9.28 8.71
C SER A 140 8.06 -10.60 9.37
N THR A 141 9.05 -11.39 9.79
CA THR A 141 8.82 -12.61 10.55
C THR A 141 8.53 -12.29 12.01
N THR A 142 7.56 -13.00 12.57
CA THR A 142 7.18 -12.97 13.99
C THR A 142 7.09 -14.40 14.51
N ASP A 143 6.91 -14.57 15.81
CA ASP A 143 6.67 -15.88 16.44
C ASP A 143 5.40 -16.59 15.93
N HIS A 144 4.53 -15.87 15.21
CA HIS A 144 3.25 -16.37 14.71
C HIS A 144 3.19 -16.49 13.18
N GLY A 145 4.32 -16.31 12.48
CA GLY A 145 4.40 -16.29 11.02
C GLY A 145 4.86 -14.93 10.49
N ALA A 146 4.56 -14.64 9.24
CA ALA A 146 4.90 -13.39 8.57
C ALA A 146 3.78 -12.35 8.63
N LEU A 147 4.16 -11.08 8.81
CA LEU A 147 3.30 -9.93 8.55
C LEU A 147 3.61 -9.40 7.15
N CYS A 148 2.57 -9.14 6.38
CA CYS A 148 2.65 -8.44 5.10
C CYS A 148 2.34 -6.97 5.35
N LEU A 149 3.23 -6.08 4.94
CA LEU A 149 3.23 -4.68 5.34
C LEU A 149 3.21 -3.77 4.12
N ASP A 150 2.37 -2.74 4.19
CA ASP A 150 2.40 -1.60 3.28
C ASP A 150 2.87 -0.37 4.02
N ILE A 151 3.44 0.57 3.29
CA ILE A 151 3.68 1.93 3.79
C ILE A 151 2.34 2.50 4.29
N ASP A 152 2.39 3.15 5.46
CA ASP A 152 1.21 3.79 6.03
C ASP A 152 0.89 5.11 5.33
N TRP A 153 0.35 5.02 4.12
CA TRP A 153 -0.06 6.17 3.33
C TRP A 153 -1.23 6.91 3.97
N VAL A 154 -1.01 8.17 4.36
CA VAL A 154 -2.04 9.06 4.89
C VAL A 154 -2.30 10.21 3.94
N VAL A 155 -3.50 10.27 3.37
CA VAL A 155 -3.92 11.33 2.45
C VAL A 155 -3.76 12.70 3.12
N GLY A 156 -3.09 13.62 2.40
CA GLY A 156 -2.74 14.95 2.89
C GLY A 156 -1.44 15.01 3.70
N GLY A 157 -0.97 13.86 4.21
CA GLY A 157 0.28 13.70 4.94
C GLY A 157 1.51 13.67 4.02
N CYS A 158 2.69 13.74 4.63
CA CYS A 158 3.97 13.75 3.94
C CYS A 158 4.90 12.68 4.47
N MET A 159 5.64 12.05 3.57
CA MET A 159 6.58 10.98 3.89
C MET A 159 7.94 11.23 3.26
N ASP A 160 9.01 10.78 3.91
CA ASP A 160 10.30 10.53 3.26
C ASP A 160 10.33 9.05 2.85
N VAL A 161 10.58 8.79 1.57
CA VAL A 161 10.55 7.45 0.95
C VAL A 161 11.84 7.14 0.19
N ARG A 162 12.91 7.92 0.43
CA ARG A 162 14.22 7.68 -0.19
C ARG A 162 14.96 6.50 0.43
N SER A 163 14.59 6.14 1.66
CA SER A 163 15.14 5.06 2.46
C SER A 163 13.99 4.33 3.14
N GLU A 164 14.17 3.88 4.40
CA GLU A 164 13.06 3.45 5.22
C GLU A 164 11.97 4.54 5.26
N PRO A 165 10.72 4.21 4.88
CA PRO A 165 9.60 5.14 4.91
C PRO A 165 9.39 5.72 6.30
N LYS A 166 9.12 7.03 6.37
CA LYS A 166 8.76 7.69 7.63
C LYS A 166 7.85 8.87 7.37
N HIS A 167 6.87 9.10 8.25
CA HIS A 167 6.10 10.34 8.24
C HIS A 167 7.01 11.52 8.62
N THR A 168 6.81 12.64 7.93
CA THR A 168 7.63 13.84 8.12
C THR A 168 6.83 15.10 7.82
N THR A 169 7.39 16.25 8.19
CA THR A 169 6.81 17.55 7.83
C THR A 169 6.90 17.74 6.32
N CYS A 170 5.81 18.21 5.72
CA CYS A 170 5.77 18.60 4.31
C CYS A 170 6.79 19.70 4.02
N SER A 171 7.90 19.31 3.40
CA SER A 171 9.06 20.15 3.12
C SER A 171 9.81 19.58 1.93
N THR A 172 10.75 20.34 1.38
CA THR A 172 11.51 19.94 0.19
C THR A 172 12.18 18.58 0.36
N GLY A 173 11.97 17.69 -0.61
CA GLY A 173 12.45 16.32 -0.60
C GLY A 173 11.47 15.29 -0.03
N ALA A 174 10.40 15.72 0.66
CA ALA A 174 9.32 14.84 1.09
C ALA A 174 8.29 14.61 -0.03
N VAL A 175 7.36 13.71 0.22
CA VAL A 175 6.34 13.29 -0.76
C VAL A 175 4.99 13.44 -0.11
N ARG A 176 4.12 14.25 -0.71
CA ARG A 176 2.77 14.48 -0.19
C ARG A 176 1.79 13.51 -0.82
N VAL A 177 1.07 12.76 0.00
CA VAL A 177 -0.01 11.89 -0.47
C VAL A 177 -1.22 12.72 -0.84
N LEU A 178 -1.70 12.59 -2.06
CA LEU A 178 -2.85 13.33 -2.57
C LEU A 178 -4.13 12.51 -2.52
N ASP A 179 -4.03 11.23 -2.90
CA ASP A 179 -5.17 10.32 -3.00
C ASP A 179 -4.71 8.87 -3.08
N VAL A 180 -5.61 7.93 -2.83
CA VAL A 180 -5.40 6.49 -3.04
C VAL A 180 -6.51 5.97 -3.95
N LYS A 181 -6.16 5.63 -5.20
CA LYS A 181 -7.09 5.13 -6.21
C LYS A 181 -7.17 3.61 -6.13
N VAL A 182 -8.30 3.08 -5.66
CA VAL A 182 -8.56 1.63 -5.61
C VAL A 182 -9.14 1.11 -6.92
N GLY A 183 -8.94 -0.17 -7.21
CA GLY A 183 -9.45 -0.87 -8.40
C GLY A 183 -8.64 -0.66 -9.68
N THR A 184 -7.51 0.04 -9.62
CA THR A 184 -6.70 0.42 -10.78
C THR A 184 -5.22 0.13 -10.55
N THR A 185 -4.51 -0.13 -11.64
CA THR A 185 -3.05 -0.20 -11.70
C THR A 185 -2.49 0.87 -12.63
N ASP A 186 -3.35 1.75 -13.16
CA ASP A 186 -2.98 2.81 -14.08
C ASP A 186 -2.54 4.05 -13.32
N VAL A 187 -1.24 4.35 -13.37
CA VAL A 187 -0.66 5.54 -12.74
C VAL A 187 -1.24 6.86 -13.28
N ASN A 188 -1.80 6.85 -14.50
CA ASN A 188 -2.49 8.02 -15.07
C ASN A 188 -3.82 8.34 -14.36
N SER A 189 -4.27 7.47 -13.44
CA SER A 189 -5.40 7.74 -12.52
C SER A 189 -5.09 8.84 -11.50
N CYS A 190 -3.87 9.40 -11.51
CA CYS A 190 -3.39 10.47 -10.64
C CYS A 190 -3.26 11.81 -11.38
N PRO A 191 -4.37 12.47 -11.81
CA PRO A 191 -4.31 13.65 -12.68
C PRO A 191 -3.69 14.90 -12.01
N THR A 192 -3.70 14.96 -10.68
CA THR A 192 -3.16 16.07 -9.89
C THR A 192 -1.83 15.75 -9.21
N GLY A 193 -1.37 14.49 -9.34
CA GLY A 193 -0.09 14.03 -8.83
C GLY A 193 1.00 14.14 -9.89
N ASP A 194 2.25 14.31 -9.48
CA ASP A 194 3.40 14.23 -10.38
C ASP A 194 3.88 12.79 -10.59
N ARG A 195 3.44 11.86 -9.74
CA ARG A 195 3.71 10.43 -9.84
C ARG A 195 2.71 9.60 -9.03
N GLY A 196 2.82 8.28 -9.13
CA GLY A 196 2.10 7.35 -8.25
C GLY A 196 2.88 6.09 -7.93
N PHE A 197 2.60 5.50 -6.77
CA PHE A 197 3.08 4.17 -6.37
C PHE A 197 2.00 3.14 -6.71
N VAL A 198 2.34 2.17 -7.56
CA VAL A 198 1.38 1.19 -8.08
C VAL A 198 1.52 -0.13 -7.30
N TYR A 199 0.40 -0.59 -6.76
CA TYR A 199 0.23 -1.88 -6.11
C TYR A 199 -0.59 -2.76 -7.04
N ASP A 200 0.08 -3.57 -7.84
CA ASP A 200 -0.50 -4.19 -9.03
C ASP A 200 -1.35 -5.43 -8.73
N GLN A 201 -0.95 -6.25 -7.75
CA GLN A 201 -1.71 -7.42 -7.32
C GLN A 201 -2.99 -7.01 -6.59
N ARG A 202 -2.89 -6.03 -5.69
CA ARG A 202 -4.04 -5.52 -4.91
C ARG A 202 -4.79 -4.38 -5.59
N ARG A 203 -4.32 -3.98 -6.78
CA ARG A 203 -4.96 -3.02 -7.69
C ARG A 203 -5.30 -1.69 -7.03
N PHE A 204 -4.30 -1.01 -6.49
CA PHE A 204 -4.46 0.39 -6.12
C PHE A 204 -3.23 1.22 -6.47
N VAL A 205 -3.42 2.54 -6.61
CA VAL A 205 -2.36 3.49 -6.89
C VAL A 205 -2.40 4.61 -5.85
N VAL A 206 -1.27 4.88 -5.22
CA VAL A 206 -1.11 6.03 -4.31
C VAL A 206 -0.60 7.21 -5.12
N CYS A 207 -1.43 8.23 -5.26
CA CYS A 207 -1.10 9.45 -5.98
C CYS A 207 -0.36 10.41 -5.07
N VAL A 208 0.79 10.93 -5.52
CA VAL A 208 1.62 11.81 -4.69
C VAL A 208 2.16 13.01 -5.48
N ASN A 209 2.64 14.01 -4.75
CA ASN A 209 3.51 15.05 -5.27
C ASN A 209 4.86 15.02 -4.55
N GLN A 210 5.94 15.24 -5.29
CA GLN A 210 7.21 15.61 -4.72
C GLN A 210 7.16 17.07 -4.23
N LEU A 211 7.65 17.30 -3.02
CA LEU A 211 7.80 18.63 -2.43
C LEU A 211 9.24 19.14 -2.55
#